data_AF-A0A2W4JQD8-F1
#
_entry.id   AF-A0A2W4JQD8-F1
#
_cell.length_a   1.000
_cell.length_b   1.000
_cell.length_c   1.000
_cell.angle_alpha   90.00
_cell.angle_beta   90.00
_cell.angle_gamma   90.00
#
_symmetry.space_group_name_H-M   'P 1'
#
loop_
_entity.id
_entity.type
_entity.pdbx_description
1 polymer ?
#
loop_
_entity_poly.entity_id
_entity_poly.type
_entity_poly.pdbx_seq_one_letter_code
_entity_poly.pdbx_strand_id
1 'polypeptide(L)'
;MTSADTDPLPVTGAWRAGDPPGRRSFFRHDKPLRLETGRCLPEYQLAYETWGKLNADGSNAVLVEHALTGDSHVAGPAGPGHPTPGWWDGLTGPGQALDTDEYFSVAPTVLGGSKGSPGP
;
A
#
# COMPACT_ATOMS: atom_id res chain seq x y z
N MET A 1 27.86 27.71 6.79
CA MET A 1 26.41 27.89 6.59
C MET A 1 26.03 27.10 5.36
N THR A 2 25.61 25.85 5.55
CA THR A 2 25.11 24.99 4.48
C THR A 2 23.74 25.48 4.04
N SER A 3 23.57 25.69 2.74
CA SER A 3 22.30 26.08 2.11
C SER A 3 21.21 25.10 2.53
N ALA A 4 20.12 25.60 3.07
CA ALA A 4 18.90 24.81 3.22
C ALA A 4 18.43 24.39 1.82
N ASP A 5 18.10 23.12 1.68
CA ASP A 5 17.57 22.52 0.46
C ASP A 5 16.14 23.03 0.28
N THR A 6 15.95 23.98 -0.64
CA THR A 6 14.67 24.64 -0.91
C THR A 6 13.87 23.87 -1.96
N ASP A 7 13.80 22.54 -1.83
CA ASP A 7 12.87 21.79 -2.66
C ASP A 7 11.46 22.00 -2.06
N PRO A 8 10.51 22.59 -2.80
CA PRO A 8 9.18 22.83 -2.26
C PRO A 8 8.57 21.49 -1.84
N LEU A 9 8.12 21.42 -0.58
CA LEU A 9 7.36 20.26 -0.12
C LEU A 9 6.26 19.97 -1.14
N PRO A 10 6.12 18.73 -1.61
CA PRO A 10 5.16 18.41 -2.65
C PRO A 10 3.78 18.90 -2.21
N VAL A 11 3.13 19.64 -3.11
CA VAL A 11 1.81 20.29 -2.91
C VAL A 11 0.72 19.30 -2.46
N THR A 12 0.99 18.00 -2.59
CA THR A 12 0.14 16.89 -2.16
C THR A 12 0.96 15.91 -1.35
N GLY A 13 0.42 15.37 -0.26
CA GLY A 13 0.98 14.18 0.40
C GLY A 13 0.85 12.89 -0.41
N ALA A 14 0.49 12.96 -1.69
CA ALA A 14 0.39 11.82 -2.60
C ALA A 14 1.77 11.30 -2.96
N TRP A 15 1.91 9.97 -2.99
CA TRP A 15 3.10 9.29 -3.49
C TRP A 15 3.17 9.39 -5.02
N ARG A 16 4.37 9.61 -5.57
CA ARG A 16 4.64 9.73 -7.00
C ARG A 16 5.71 8.74 -7.44
N ALA A 17 5.69 8.38 -8.73
CA ALA A 17 6.78 7.61 -9.31
C ALA A 17 8.11 8.37 -9.17
N GLY A 18 9.08 7.76 -8.49
CA GLY A 18 10.35 8.38 -8.11
C GLY A 18 10.47 8.65 -6.60
N ASP A 19 9.36 8.75 -5.88
CA ASP A 19 9.39 8.79 -4.41
C ASP A 19 9.82 7.44 -3.84
N PRO A 20 10.43 7.40 -2.64
CA PRO A 20 10.75 6.14 -1.99
C PRO A 20 9.51 5.25 -1.87
N PRO A 21 9.55 3.99 -2.33
CA PRO A 21 8.37 3.12 -2.35
C PRO A 21 7.94 2.67 -0.95
N GLY A 22 8.79 2.86 0.06
CA GLY A 22 8.62 2.20 1.36
C GLY A 22 8.72 0.69 1.18
N ARG A 23 7.77 -0.05 1.74
CA ARG A 23 7.69 -1.51 1.59
C ARG A 23 6.75 -1.98 0.47
N ARG A 24 6.21 -1.04 -0.31
CA ARG A 24 5.20 -1.33 -1.34
C ARG A 24 5.79 -2.18 -2.46
N SER A 25 5.05 -3.21 -2.84
CA SER A 25 5.14 -3.88 -4.12
C SER A 25 4.07 -3.32 -5.06
N PHE A 26 4.26 -3.50 -6.37
CA PHE A 26 3.33 -3.00 -7.38
C PHE A 26 2.88 -4.14 -8.29
N PHE A 27 1.56 -4.32 -8.37
CA PHE A 27 0.93 -5.24 -9.33
C PHE A 27 0.41 -4.43 -10.50
N ARG A 28 0.89 -4.72 -11.72
CA ARG A 28 0.41 -4.08 -12.95
C ARG A 28 -0.42 -5.05 -13.76
N HIS A 29 -1.55 -4.58 -14.29
CA HIS A 29 -2.36 -5.35 -15.21
C HIS A 29 -2.69 -4.55 -16.47
N ASP A 30 -2.33 -5.10 -17.62
CA ASP A 30 -2.50 -4.45 -18.93
C ASP A 30 -3.82 -4.83 -19.62
N LYS A 31 -4.77 -5.42 -18.88
CA LYS A 31 -6.11 -5.74 -19.38
C LYS A 31 -7.14 -4.73 -18.85
N PRO A 32 -8.19 -4.41 -19.63
CA PRO A 32 -9.19 -3.47 -19.20
C PRO A 32 -9.96 -3.92 -17.96
N LEU A 33 -10.05 -3.05 -16.96
CA LEU A 33 -10.95 -3.17 -15.82
C LEU A 33 -12.23 -2.38 -16.09
N ARG A 34 -13.36 -3.09 -16.23
CA ARG A 34 -14.69 -2.47 -16.35
C ARG A 34 -15.14 -1.98 -14.98
N LEU A 35 -15.46 -0.69 -14.89
CA LEU A 35 -15.99 -0.06 -13.69
C LEU A 35 -17.51 -0.13 -13.67
N GLU A 36 -18.10 -0.02 -12.48
CA GLU A 36 -19.56 -0.01 -12.29
C GLU A 36 -20.24 1.13 -13.07
N THR A 37 -19.57 2.26 -13.23
CA THR A 37 -20.03 3.41 -14.05
C THR A 37 -20.14 3.10 -15.55
N GLY A 38 -19.75 1.90 -16.00
CA GLY A 38 -19.72 1.50 -17.40
C GLY A 38 -18.46 1.96 -18.16
N ARG A 39 -17.61 2.77 -17.53
CA ARG A 39 -16.28 3.15 -18.06
C ARG A 39 -15.27 2.03 -17.85
N CYS A 40 -14.13 2.12 -18.53
CA CYS A 40 -13.03 1.16 -18.40
C CYS A 40 -11.72 1.88 -18.08
N LEU A 41 -10.92 1.28 -17.21
CA LEU A 41 -9.50 1.56 -17.10
C LEU A 41 -8.77 0.60 -18.05
N PRO A 42 -8.06 1.07 -19.10
CA PRO A 42 -7.45 0.19 -20.11
C PRO A 42 -6.32 -0.67 -19.52
N GLU A 43 -5.60 -0.11 -18.57
CA GLU A 43 -4.58 -0.74 -17.75
C GLU A 43 -4.65 -0.13 -16.34
N TYR A 44 -4.17 -0.85 -15.33
CA TYR A 44 -4.13 -0.35 -13.96
C TYR A 44 -2.96 -0.93 -13.17
N GLN A 45 -2.59 -0.22 -12.11
CA GLN A 45 -1.58 -0.64 -11.16
C GLN A 45 -2.18 -0.60 -9.75
N LEU A 46 -1.76 -1.53 -8.89
CA LEU A 46 -2.06 -1.51 -7.46
C LEU A 46 -0.76 -1.50 -6.69
N ALA A 47 -0.63 -0.56 -5.76
CA ALA A 47 0.38 -0.66 -4.71
C ALA A 47 -0.15 -1.55 -3.58
N TYR A 48 0.68 -2.42 -3.02
CA TYR A 48 0.30 -3.26 -1.90
C TYR A 48 1.50 -3.61 -1.01
N GLU A 49 1.23 -4.04 0.22
CA GLU A 49 2.22 -4.61 1.14
C GLU A 49 1.74 -5.97 1.64
N THR A 50 2.70 -6.77 2.14
CA THR A 50 2.43 -8.12 2.63
C THR A 50 3.15 -8.40 3.95
N TRP A 51 2.52 -9.23 4.79
CA TRP A 51 3.09 -9.73 6.05
C TRP A 51 2.87 -11.25 6.18
N GLY A 52 3.85 -11.95 6.74
CA GLY A 52 3.83 -13.41 6.84
C GLY A 52 4.25 -14.11 5.55
N LYS A 53 3.97 -15.41 5.45
CA LYS A 53 4.36 -16.26 4.31
C LYS A 53 3.15 -17.03 3.78
N LEU A 54 2.91 -16.89 2.47
CA LEU A 54 1.87 -17.66 1.78
C LEU A 54 2.23 -19.15 1.79
N ASN A 55 1.27 -19.98 2.19
CA ASN A 55 1.40 -21.43 2.15
C ASN A 55 1.24 -21.96 0.71
N ALA A 56 1.54 -23.25 0.50
CA ALA A 56 1.63 -23.81 -0.85
C ALA A 56 0.29 -23.85 -1.61
N ASP A 57 -0.83 -23.99 -0.89
CA ASP A 57 -2.18 -24.01 -1.47
C ASP A 57 -2.88 -22.64 -1.44
N GLY A 58 -2.23 -21.62 -0.88
CA GLY A 58 -2.74 -20.26 -0.78
C GLY A 58 -3.89 -20.07 0.20
N SER A 59 -4.21 -21.07 1.03
CA SER A 59 -5.38 -21.04 1.91
C SER A 59 -5.23 -20.10 3.12
N ASN A 60 -4.01 -19.64 3.43
CA ASN A 60 -3.75 -18.76 4.56
C ASN A 60 -3.74 -17.27 4.20
N ALA A 61 -4.20 -16.91 2.99
CA ALA A 61 -4.25 -15.52 2.55
C ALA A 61 -5.39 -14.73 3.22
N VAL A 62 -5.07 -13.54 3.74
CA VAL A 62 -6.03 -12.58 4.32
C VAL A 62 -5.89 -11.23 3.61
N LEU A 63 -7.00 -10.70 3.10
CA LEU A 63 -7.05 -9.37 2.49
C LEU A 63 -7.43 -8.31 3.55
N VAL A 64 -6.61 -7.28 3.68
CA VAL A 64 -6.82 -6.17 4.62
C VAL A 64 -7.15 -4.91 3.84
N GLU A 65 -8.41 -4.49 3.93
CA GLU A 65 -8.91 -3.27 3.29
C GLU A 65 -8.81 -2.08 4.26
N HIS A 66 -8.17 -1.01 3.82
CA HIS A 66 -8.00 0.20 4.63
C HIS A 66 -9.24 1.10 4.62
N ALA A 67 -9.36 2.00 5.61
CA ALA A 67 -10.37 3.07 5.61
C ALA A 67 -10.03 4.19 4.60
N LEU A 68 -10.92 5.17 4.40
CA LEU A 68 -10.81 6.18 3.34
C LEU A 68 -9.44 6.88 3.20
N THR A 69 -8.79 7.23 4.32
CA THR A 69 -7.50 7.95 4.32
C THR A 69 -6.29 7.02 4.57
N GLY A 70 -6.53 5.72 4.65
CA GLY A 70 -5.49 4.72 4.84
C GLY A 70 -4.72 4.43 3.55
N ASP A 71 -3.73 3.57 3.70
CA ASP A 71 -2.91 3.06 2.61
C ASP A 71 -2.52 1.61 2.86
N SER A 72 -1.65 1.07 2.00
CA SER A 72 -1.13 -0.28 2.15
C SER A 72 -0.40 -0.53 3.46
N HIS A 73 0.05 0.48 4.22
CA HIS A 73 0.99 0.30 5.34
C HIS A 73 0.28 -0.09 6.64
N VAL A 74 -0.08 -1.36 6.77
CA VAL A 74 -0.76 -1.91 7.97
C VAL A 74 0.15 -1.88 9.20
N ALA A 75 1.41 -2.33 9.05
CA ALA A 75 2.37 -2.44 10.16
C ALA A 75 3.82 -2.23 9.72
N GLY A 76 4.61 -1.65 10.62
CA GLY A 76 6.00 -1.27 10.44
C GLY A 76 6.29 0.16 10.91
N PRO A 77 7.59 0.50 11.05
CA PRO A 77 7.99 1.84 11.45
C PRO A 77 7.78 2.84 10.32
N ALA A 78 7.62 4.12 10.71
CA ALA A 78 7.78 5.22 9.78
C ALA A 78 9.20 5.21 9.16
N GLY A 79 9.32 5.69 7.92
CA GLY A 79 10.57 5.77 7.19
C GLY A 79 10.39 6.36 5.79
N PRO A 80 11.43 6.38 4.95
CA PRO A 80 11.31 6.84 3.57
C PRO A 80 10.18 6.11 2.84
N GLY A 81 9.19 6.86 2.36
CA GLY A 81 8.00 6.33 1.68
C GLY A 81 6.79 6.07 2.58
N HIS A 82 6.98 6.06 3.91
CA HIS A 82 5.97 5.86 4.95
C HIS A 82 6.12 6.91 6.06
N PRO A 83 5.48 8.08 5.94
CA PRO A 83 5.69 9.19 6.88
C PRO A 83 5.14 8.90 8.30
N THR A 84 4.28 7.90 8.44
CA THR A 84 3.70 7.46 9.70
C THR A 84 3.94 5.95 9.90
N PRO A 85 3.97 5.45 11.15
CA PRO A 85 3.92 4.02 11.41
C PRO A 85 2.65 3.38 10.87
N GLY A 86 2.66 2.06 10.75
CA GLY A 86 1.50 1.32 10.26
C GLY A 86 0.25 1.53 11.11
N TRP A 87 -0.89 1.66 10.45
CA TRP A 87 -2.15 2.06 11.11
C TRP A 87 -2.75 0.98 12.02
N TRP A 88 -2.24 -0.25 11.95
CA TRP A 88 -2.54 -1.40 12.82
C TRP A 88 -1.25 -2.11 13.30
N ASP A 89 -0.18 -1.36 13.56
CA ASP A 89 1.12 -1.90 13.98
C ASP A 89 1.02 -2.82 15.21
N GLY A 90 0.28 -2.42 16.23
CA GLY A 90 0.05 -3.23 17.44
C GLY A 90 -0.92 -4.40 17.28
N LEU A 91 -1.53 -4.58 16.10
CA LEU A 91 -2.47 -5.67 15.82
C LEU A 91 -1.90 -6.67 14.80
N THR A 92 -0.73 -6.40 14.22
CA THR A 92 -0.16 -7.19 13.13
C THR A 92 1.26 -7.61 13.45
N GLY A 93 1.51 -8.91 13.48
CA GLY A 93 2.82 -9.47 13.81
C GLY A 93 2.70 -10.83 14.48
N PRO A 94 3.84 -11.46 14.85
CA PRO A 94 3.85 -12.77 15.50
C PRO A 94 2.99 -12.78 16.77
N GLY A 95 2.01 -13.68 16.83
CA GLY A 95 1.09 -13.84 17.97
C GLY A 95 0.07 -12.71 18.16
N GLN A 96 -0.05 -11.78 17.20
CA GLN A 96 -1.05 -10.69 17.24
C GLN A 96 -2.38 -11.11 16.60
N ALA A 97 -3.38 -10.23 16.63
CA ALA A 97 -4.70 -10.49 16.05
C ALA A 97 -4.61 -10.84 14.54
N LEU A 98 -3.76 -10.13 13.81
CA LEU A 98 -3.34 -10.48 12.46
C LEU A 98 -1.97 -11.17 12.55
N ASP A 99 -2.00 -12.45 12.92
CA ASP A 99 -0.81 -13.24 13.20
C ASP A 99 -0.02 -13.56 11.94
N THR A 100 1.22 -13.08 11.85
CA THR A 100 2.09 -13.32 10.69
C THR A 100 2.77 -14.68 10.69
N ASP A 101 2.70 -15.42 11.79
CA ASP A 101 3.16 -16.81 11.86
C ASP A 101 2.11 -17.79 11.30
N GLU A 102 0.84 -17.37 11.26
CA GLU A 102 -0.28 -18.17 10.74
C GLU A 102 -0.74 -17.71 9.35
N TYR A 103 -0.93 -16.40 9.17
CA TYR A 103 -1.56 -15.82 7.99
C TYR A 103 -0.55 -15.11 7.07
N PHE A 104 -0.87 -15.13 5.78
CA PHE A 104 -0.27 -14.26 4.79
C PHE A 104 -1.22 -13.10 4.49
N SER A 105 -0.94 -11.95 5.08
CA SER A 105 -1.79 -10.77 4.93
C SER A 105 -1.35 -9.92 3.75
N VAL A 106 -2.30 -9.44 2.95
CA VAL A 106 -2.08 -8.54 1.82
C VAL A 106 -2.94 -7.29 2.01
N ALA A 107 -2.34 -6.11 1.90
CA ALA A 107 -3.06 -4.85 2.00
C ALA A 107 -2.77 -3.97 0.77
N PRO A 108 -3.73 -3.82 -0.15
CA PRO A 108 -3.60 -2.89 -1.27
C PRO A 108 -3.90 -1.45 -0.82
N THR A 109 -3.26 -0.48 -1.47
CA THR A 109 -3.83 0.87 -1.58
C THR A 109 -4.98 0.78 -2.59
N VAL A 110 -6.18 1.21 -2.20
CA VAL A 110 -7.38 1.16 -3.06
C VAL A 110 -7.17 1.88 -4.39
N LEU A 111 -7.82 1.40 -5.46
CA LEU A 111 -7.91 2.15 -6.72
C LEU A 111 -8.55 3.52 -6.48
N GLY A 112 -7.97 4.57 -7.04
CA GLY A 112 -8.35 5.95 -6.74
C GLY A 112 -7.63 6.55 -5.53
N GLY A 113 -6.85 5.77 -4.78
CA GLY A 113 -6.02 6.25 -3.68
C GLY A 113 -4.81 7.05 -4.14
N SER A 114 -4.16 7.78 -3.22
CA SER A 114 -3.01 8.64 -3.53
C SER A 114 -1.65 8.07 -3.13
N LYS A 115 -1.62 6.81 -2.68
CA LYS A 115 -0.43 6.14 -2.10
C LYS A 115 0.06 4.97 -2.97
N GLY A 116 0.23 5.25 -4.27
CA GLY A 116 0.86 4.34 -5.23
C GLY A 116 -0.06 3.60 -6.20
N SER A 117 -1.36 3.51 -5.89
CA SER A 117 -2.39 3.15 -6.87
C SER A 117 -2.82 4.39 -7.65
N PRO A 118 -3.29 4.29 -8.92
CA PRO A 118 -3.73 5.44 -9.69
C PRO A 118 -4.87 6.17 -8.97
N GLY A 119 -4.62 7.42 -8.59
CA GLY A 119 -5.61 8.37 -8.09
C GLY A 119 -6.12 9.30 -9.20
N PRO A 120 -7.20 10.05 -8.97
CA PRO A 120 -7.60 11.17 -9.84
C PRO A 120 -6.58 12.31 -9.83
#